data_AF-A0A1H4AET0-F1
#
_entry.id   AF-A0A1H4AET0-F1
#
_cell.length_a   1.000
_cell.length_b   1.000
_cell.length_c   1.000
_cell.angle_alpha   90.00
_cell.angle_beta   90.00
_cell.angle_gamma   90.00
#
_symmetry.space_group_name_H-M   'P 1'
#
loop_
_entity.id
_entity.type
_entity.pdbx_description
1 polymer ?
#
loop_
_entity_poly.entity_id
_entity_poly.type
_entity_poly.pdbx_seq_one_letter_code
_entity_poly.pdbx_strand_id
1 'polypeptide(L)'
;MEHSQPHHIHASSVTLTVIDDVTGQQYERQLPLDFIENANGILLSGEDAAGLPSCIVFLSQTYQDLLKDLIGKGANTPRCHEEKIEG
;
A
#
# COMPACT_ATOMS: atom_id res chain seq x y z
N MET A 1 22.30 -7.23 21.75
CA MET A 1 20.94 -7.77 21.56
C MET A 1 20.40 -7.06 20.33
N GLU A 2 20.34 -7.76 19.21
CA GLU A 2 19.83 -7.21 17.95
C GLU A 2 18.31 -7.11 18.08
N HIS A 3 17.75 -5.90 18.00
CA HIS A 3 16.31 -5.72 17.90
C HIS A 3 15.90 -6.22 16.51
N SER A 4 15.43 -7.46 16.40
CA SER A 4 14.76 -7.92 15.18
C SER A 4 13.49 -7.08 15.03
N GLN A 5 13.57 -6.04 14.20
CA GLN A 5 12.39 -5.29 13.75
C GLN A 5 11.36 -6.32 13.26
N PRO A 6 10.12 -6.31 13.75
CA PRO A 6 9.11 -7.23 13.26
C PRO A 6 8.92 -6.95 11.77
N HIS A 7 9.30 -7.91 10.92
CA HIS A 7 9.09 -7.83 9.46
C HIS A 7 7.59 -7.80 9.09
N HIS A 8 6.72 -8.05 10.06
CA HIS A 8 5.28 -8.07 9.92
C HIS A 8 4.63 -7.71 11.26
N ILE A 9 3.77 -6.70 11.27
CA ILE A 9 2.97 -6.29 12.43
C ILE A 9 1.51 -6.55 12.10
N HIS A 10 0.77 -7.11 13.06
CA HIS A 10 -0.67 -7.31 12.97
C HIS A 10 -1.34 -6.86 14.28
N ALA A 11 -2.43 -6.10 14.18
CA ALA A 11 -3.24 -5.69 15.33
C ALA A 11 -4.71 -5.55 14.94
N SER A 12 -5.63 -5.71 15.89
CA SER A 12 -7.08 -5.50 15.71
C SER A 12 -7.60 -4.23 16.40
N SER A 13 -6.68 -3.42 16.92
CA SER A 13 -6.95 -2.11 17.49
C SER A 13 -5.72 -1.24 17.32
N VAL A 14 -5.93 0.02 16.98
CA VAL A 14 -4.87 1.02 16.79
C VAL A 14 -5.15 2.25 17.63
N THR A 15 -4.09 2.95 18.02
CA THR A 15 -4.17 4.29 18.60
C THR A 15 -3.71 5.30 17.56
N LEU A 16 -4.62 6.18 17.15
CA LEU A 16 -4.34 7.28 16.22
C LEU A 16 -4.04 8.55 17.01
N THR A 17 -2.86 9.12 16.77
CA THR A 17 -2.48 10.45 17.24
C THR A 17 -2.61 11.43 16.09
N VAL A 18 -3.49 12.43 16.24
CA VAL A 18 -3.72 13.49 15.27
C VAL A 18 -3.25 14.81 15.86
N ILE A 19 -2.46 15.55 15.10
CA ILE A 19 -2.03 16.91 15.45
C ILE A 19 -2.75 17.85 14.50
N ASP A 20 -3.51 18.79 15.05
CA ASP A 20 -4.14 19.85 14.27
C ASP A 20 -3.10 20.91 13.88
N ASP A 21 -2.88 21.12 12.58
CA ASP A 21 -1.80 21.99 12.08
C ASP A 21 -2.02 23.48 12.39
N VAL A 22 -3.27 23.91 12.63
CA VAL A 22 -3.60 25.33 12.87
C VAL A 22 -3.36 25.68 14.34
N THR A 23 -3.76 24.80 15.24
CA THR A 23 -3.74 25.01 16.70
C THR A 23 -2.54 24.34 17.38
N GLY A 24 -1.91 23.36 16.73
CA GLY A 24 -0.88 22.50 17.29
C GLY A 24 -1.42 21.48 18.31
N GLN A 25 -2.75 21.37 18.47
CA GLN A 25 -3.33 20.53 19.49
C GLN A 25 -3.30 19.05 19.08
N GLN A 26 -2.87 18.20 20.03
CA GLN A 26 -2.82 16.75 19.85
C GLN A 26 -4.10 16.08 20.38
N TYR A 27 -4.65 15.17 19.58
CA TYR A 27 -5.79 14.32 19.93
C TYR A 27 -5.41 12.86 19.77
N GLU A 28 -5.79 12.04 20.72
CA GLU A 28 -5.58 10.59 20.68
C GLU A 28 -6.93 9.86 20.60
N ARG A 29 -7.03 8.86 19.73
CA ARG A 29 -8.23 8.03 19.57
C ARG A 29 -7.83 6.57 19.43
N GLN A 30 -8.47 5.71 20.23
CA GLN A 30 -8.38 4.26 20.01
C GLN A 30 -9.48 3.85 19.03
N LEU A 31 -9.09 3.18 17.94
CA LEU A 31 -9.99 2.75 16.88
C LEU A 31 -9.98 1.21 16.79
N PRO A 32 -11.15 0.57 16.65
CA PRO A 32 -11.24 -0.87 16.38
C PRO A 32 -11.04 -1.12 14.87
N LEU A 33 -9.80 -0.97 14.42
CA LEU A 33 -9.39 -1.24 13.04
C LEU A 33 -8.33 -2.34 13.03
N ASP A 34 -8.45 -3.22 12.05
CA ASP A 34 -7.39 -4.16 11.74
C ASP A 34 -6.23 -3.42 11.06
N PHE A 35 -5.02 -3.67 11.53
CA PHE A 35 -3.78 -3.08 11.05
C PHE A 35 -2.82 -4.19 10.64
N ILE A 36 -2.27 -4.05 9.44
CA ILE A 36 -1.22 -4.92 8.92
C ILE A 36 -0.11 -4.04 8.36
N GLU A 37 1.12 -4.22 8.85
CA GLU A 37 2.32 -3.59 8.27
C GLU A 37 3.33 -4.66 7.87
N ASN A 38 3.81 -4.58 6.63
CA ASN A 38 4.91 -5.41 6.13
C ASN A 38 5.74 -4.62 5.11
N ALA A 39 6.68 -5.30 4.45
CA ALA A 39 7.56 -4.69 3.44
C ALA A 39 6.81 -3.99 2.28
N ASN A 40 5.56 -4.38 2.00
CA ASN A 40 4.75 -3.79 0.93
C ASN A 40 4.01 -2.52 1.37
N GLY A 41 3.92 -2.25 2.67
CA GLY A 41 3.28 -1.07 3.24
C GLY A 41 2.31 -1.39 4.37
N ILE A 42 1.33 -0.51 4.54
CA ILE A 42 0.36 -0.55 5.64
C ILE A 42 -1.06 -0.73 5.08
N LEU A 43 -1.82 -1.63 5.68
CA LEU A 43 -3.25 -1.79 5.50
C LEU A 43 -3.96 -1.48 6.81
N LEU A 44 -4.95 -0.59 6.75
CA LEU A 44 -5.94 -0.38 7.79
C LEU A 44 -7.29 -0.84 7.24
N SER A 45 -8.01 -1.72 7.95
CA SER A 45 -9.33 -2.19 7.53
C SER A 45 -10.34 -2.19 8.67
N GLY A 46 -11.61 -2.03 8.31
CA GLY A 46 -12.74 -2.02 9.23
C GLY A 46 -14.06 -1.90 8.47
N GLU A 47 -15.07 -1.36 9.14
CA GLU A 47 -16.38 -1.09 8.54
C GLU A 47 -16.61 0.41 8.38
N ASP A 48 -17.32 0.80 7.32
CA ASP A 48 -17.82 2.16 7.14
C ASP A 48 -19.12 2.42 7.92
N ALA A 49 -19.68 3.62 7.79
CA ALA A 49 -20.92 3.99 8.49
C ALA A 49 -22.14 3.15 8.09
N ALA A 50 -22.09 2.43 6.97
CA ALA A 50 -23.13 1.52 6.51
C ALA A 50 -22.87 0.05 6.93
N GLY A 51 -21.78 -0.21 7.67
CA GLY A 51 -21.36 -1.56 8.06
C GLY A 51 -20.70 -2.34 6.91
N LEU A 52 -20.30 -1.65 5.83
CA LEU A 52 -19.63 -2.29 4.71
C LEU A 52 -18.11 -2.33 4.95
N PRO A 53 -17.42 -3.41 4.56
CA PRO A 53 -15.96 -3.47 4.65
C PRO A 53 -15.30 -2.32 3.89
N SER A 54 -14.36 -1.65 4.54
CA SER A 54 -13.59 -0.53 3.99
C SER A 54 -12.13 -0.63 4.43
N CYS A 55 -11.22 -0.10 3.60
CA CYS A 55 -9.80 -0.09 3.91
C CYS A 55 -9.05 1.14 3.38
N ILE A 56 -7.97 1.49 4.09
CA ILE A 56 -6.97 2.46 3.67
C ILE A 56 -5.66 1.70 3.46
N VAL A 57 -5.05 1.89 2.28
CA VAL A 57 -3.82 1.22 1.90
C VAL A 57 -2.74 2.26 1.65
N PHE A 58 -1.63 2.14 2.38
CA PHE A 58 -0.40 2.88 2.12
C PHE A 58 0.61 1.93 1.47
N LEU A 59 1.04 2.22 0.24
CA LEU A 59 1.98 1.39 -0.50
C LEU A 59 3.40 1.90 -0.34
N SER A 60 4.30 1.04 0.10
CA SER A 60 5.73 1.34 0.16
C SER A 60 6.30 1.54 -1.24
N GLN A 61 7.43 2.25 -1.35
CA GLN A 61 8.15 2.43 -2.61
C GLN A 61 8.50 1.07 -3.23
N THR A 62 8.93 0.11 -2.40
CA THR A 62 9.24 -1.27 -2.81
C THR A 62 8.08 -1.94 -3.54
N TYR A 63 6.85 -1.80 -3.03
CA TYR A 63 5.67 -2.38 -3.67
C TYR A 63 5.29 -1.63 -4.94
N GLN A 64 5.43 -0.30 -4.97
CA GLN A 64 5.19 0.47 -6.20
C GLN A 64 6.16 0.08 -7.32
N ASP A 65 7.41 -0.21 -6.98
CA ASP A 65 8.40 -0.65 -7.97
C ASP A 65 8.13 -2.09 -8.44
N LEU A 66 7.71 -2.99 -7.52
CA LEU A 66 7.19 -4.31 -7.90
C LEU A 66 5.99 -4.20 -8.85
N LEU A 67 5.02 -3.32 -8.58
CA LEU A 67 3.87 -3.13 -9.46
C LEU A 67 4.29 -2.64 -10.85
N LYS A 68 5.24 -1.71 -10.94
CA LYS A 68 5.77 -1.24 -12.24
C LYS A 68 6.44 -2.38 -13.02
N ASP A 69 7.17 -3.24 -12.33
CA ASP A 69 7.83 -4.40 -12.95
C ASP A 69 6.81 -5.46 -13.41
N LEU A 70 5.74 -5.69 -12.63
CA LEU A 70 4.68 -6.65 -12.96
C LEU A 70 3.79 -6.19 -14.12
N ILE A 71 3.46 -4.90 -14.20
CA ILE A 71 2.58 -4.35 -15.25
C ILE A 71 3.28 -4.32 -16.61
N GLY A 72 4.61 -4.36 -16.64
CA GLY A 72 5.40 -4.38 -17.86
C GLY A 72 5.35 -3.06 -18.64
N LYS A 73 6.45 -2.70 -19.31
CA LYS A 73 6.54 -1.47 -20.10
C LYS A 73 5.99 -1.68 -21.52
N GLY A 74 4.68 -1.71 -21.69
CA GLY A 74 4.04 -1.53 -23.01
C GLY A 74 4.26 -2.65 -24.05
N ALA A 75 3.61 -2.48 -25.20
CA ALA A 75 3.17 -3.55 -26.10
C ALA A 75 4.24 -4.57 -26.54
N ASN A 76 3.87 -5.86 -26.45
CA ASN A 76 4.45 -6.95 -27.24
C ASN A 76 4.07 -6.76 -28.72
N THR A 77 4.56 -5.73 -29.39
CA THR A 77 4.53 -5.74 -30.86
C THR A 77 5.56 -6.77 -31.31
N PRO A 78 5.19 -7.87 -31.98
CA PRO A 78 6.17 -8.74 -32.58
C PRO A 78 7.01 -7.92 -33.58
N ARG A 79 8.33 -7.86 -33.37
CA ARG A 79 9.30 -7.36 -34.36
C ARG A 79 9.54 -8.39 -35.47
N CYS A 80 8.48 -8.96 -36.01
CA CYS A 80 8.55 -9.89 -37.13
C CYS A 80 7.42 -9.58 -38.10
N HIS A 81 7.68 -8.68 -39.06
CA HIS A 81 7.75 -9.02 -40.50
C HIS A 81 7.96 -7.73 -41.30
N GLU A 82 9.19 -7.46 -41.72
CA GLU A 82 9.45 -6.68 -42.93
C GLU A 82 10.17 -7.61 -43.91
N GLU A 83 9.43 -8.55 -44.49
CA GLU A 83 9.84 -9.12 -45.76
C GLU A 83 9.61 -8.06 -46.84
N LYS A 84 10.67 -7.34 -47.17
CA LYS A 84 10.77 -6.67 -48.47
C LYS A 84 10.83 -7.76 -49.55
N ILE A 85 9.72 -7.98 -50.23
CA ILE A 85 9.73 -8.62 -51.54
C ILE A 85 10.07 -7.50 -52.54
N GLU A 86 11.33 -7.45 -52.98
CA GLU A 86 11.71 -6.69 -54.18
C GLU A 86 11.47 -7.59 -55.40
N GLY A 87 10.77 -7.03 -56.38
CA GLY A 87 10.38 -7.69 -57.64
C GLY A 87 11.42 -7.64 -58.73
#